data_AF-X0YD84-F1
#
_entry.id   AF-X0YD84-F1
#
_cell.length_a   1.000
_cell.length_b   1.000
_cell.length_c   1.000
_cell.angle_alpha   90.00
_cell.angle_beta   90.00
_cell.angle_gamma   90.00
#
_symmetry.space_group_name_H-M   'P 1'
#
loop_
_entity.id
_entity.type
_entity.pdbx_description
1 polymer ?
#
loop_
_entity_poly.entity_id
_entity_poly.type
_entity_poly.pdbx_seq_one_letter_code
_entity_poly.pdbx_strand_id
1 'polypeptide(L)' 'MQRDKKLTEEIRNYCKKIGVDVVGFADPVLFGRYSDKNRPQAYIDDSKTVIVIGFHL' A
#
# COMPACT_ATOMS: atom_id res chain seq x y z
N MET A 1 -4.56 -10.70 -12.62
CA MET A 1 -4.69 -9.50 -13.49
C MET A 1 -6.05 -8.80 -13.40
N GLN A 2 -7.18 -9.34 -13.88
CA GLN A 2 -8.47 -8.62 -13.78
C GLN A 2 -8.97 -8.46 -12.33
N ARG A 3 -8.81 -9.49 -11.49
CA ARG A 3 -9.18 -9.46 -10.06
C ARG A 3 -8.42 -8.38 -9.30
N ASP A 4 -7.10 -8.28 -9.52
CA ASP A 4 -6.23 -7.34 -8.81
C ASP A 4 -6.57 -5.89 -9.19
N LYS A 5 -6.93 -5.65 -10.45
CA LYS A 5 -7.42 -4.35 -10.92
C LYS A 5 -8.73 -3.97 -10.23
N LYS A 6 -9.69 -4.88 -10.13
CA LYS A 6 -10.97 -4.63 -9.44
C LYS A 6 -10.75 -4.27 -7.96
N LEU A 7 -9.94 -5.06 -7.26
CA LEU A 7 -9.63 -4.82 -5.85
C LEU A 7 -8.92 -3.47 -5.66
N THR A 8 -7.98 -3.12 -6.54
CA THR A 8 -7.27 -1.83 -6.49
C THR A 8 -8.25 -0.66 -6.60
N GLU A 9 -9.21 -0.73 -7.51
CA GLU A 9 -10.24 0.32 -7.68
C GLU A 9 -11.22 0.37 -6.50
N GLU A 10 -11.62 -0.78 -5.94
CA GLU A 10 -12.44 -0.82 -4.73
C GLU A 10 -11.74 -0.15 -3.53
N ILE A 11 -10.45 -0.42 -3.33
CA ILE A 11 -9.63 0.21 -2.30
C ILE A 11 -9.53 1.72 -2.54
N ARG A 12 -9.25 2.16 -3.78
CA ARG A 12 -9.19 3.59 -4.15
C ARG A 12 -10.50 4.31 -3.85
N ASN A 13 -11.63 3.72 -4.23
CA ASN A 13 -12.95 4.29 -3.97
C ASN A 13 -13.25 4.36 -2.47
N TYR A 14 -12.85 3.35 -1.71
CA TYR A 14 -12.99 3.35 -0.26
C TYR A 14 -12.14 4.45 0.39
N CYS A 15 -10.86 4.57 0.02
CA CYS A 15 -9.96 5.63 0.49
C CYS A 15 -10.54 7.03 0.22
N LYS A 16 -11.06 7.27 -0.99
CA LYS A 16 -11.74 8.53 -1.33
C LYS A 16 -12.96 8.79 -0.45
N LYS A 17 -13.76 7.76 -0.14
CA LYS A 17 -14.96 7.88 0.70
C LYS A 17 -14.64 8.29 2.14
N ILE A 18 -13.51 7.82 2.68
CA ILE A 18 -13.10 8.12 4.06
C ILE A 18 -12.26 9.40 4.18
N GLY A 19 -12.02 10.11 3.08
CA GLY A 19 -11.27 11.38 3.08
C GLY A 19 -9.75 11.23 3.01
N VAL A 20 -9.24 10.13 2.47
CA VAL A 20 -7.80 10.01 2.14
C VAL A 20 -7.52 10.87 0.89
N ASP A 21 -6.57 11.80 0.98
CA ASP A 21 -6.19 12.68 -0.11
C ASP A 21 -5.32 11.97 -1.15
N VAL A 22 -4.42 11.11 -0.70
CA VAL A 22 -3.48 10.38 -1.56
C VAL A 22 -3.45 8.91 -1.18
N VAL A 23 -3.64 8.04 -2.18
CA VAL A 23 -3.46 6.59 -2.04
C VAL A 23 -2.45 6.08 -3.07
N GLY A 24 -1.44 5.35 -2.58
CA GLY A 24 -0.38 4.74 -3.38
C GLY A 24 -0.27 3.25 -3.11
N PHE A 25 0.23 2.51 -4.10
CA PHE A 25 0.50 1.08 -4.00
C PHE A 25 1.94 0.84 -4.41
N ALA A 26 2.68 0.06 -3.63
CA ALA A 26 4.08 -0.22 -3.87
C ALA A 26 4.39 -1.71 -3.66
N ASP A 27 5.35 -2.21 -4.43
CA ASP A 27 5.93 -3.53 -4.21
C ASP A 27 6.85 -3.49 -2.98
N PRO A 28 6.70 -4.40 -2.00
CA PRO A 28 7.56 -4.48 -0.82
C PRO A 28 9.06 -4.62 -1.15
N VAL A 29 9.44 -5.13 -2.34
CA VAL A 29 10.84 -5.23 -2.79
C VAL A 29 11.50 -3.85 -2.87
N LEU A 30 10.74 -2.79 -3.17
CA LEU A 30 11.26 -1.41 -3.24
C LEU A 30 11.77 -0.89 -1.88
N PHE A 31 11.42 -1.55 -0.78
CA PHE A 31 11.84 -1.19 0.58
C PHE A 31 13.17 -1.86 0.98
N GLY A 32 13.77 -2.69 0.13
CA GLY A 32 15.06 -3.34 0.40
C GLY A 32 16.20 -2.36 0.70
N ARG A 33 16.09 -1.11 0.24
CA ARG A 33 17.06 -0.03 0.54
C ARG A 33 17.05 0.46 1.99
N TYR A 34 16.03 0.14 2.77
CA TYR A 34 15.95 0.53 4.18
C TYR A 34 16.52 -0.56 5.10
N SER A 35 16.88 -0.17 6.33
CA SER A 35 17.28 -1.12 7.38
C SER A 35 16.17 -2.13 7.65
N ASP A 36 16.51 -3.34 8.08
CA ASP A 36 15.56 -4.45 8.25
C ASP A 36 14.32 -4.07 9.08
N LYS A 37 14.48 -3.36 10.19
CA LYS A 37 13.36 -2.87 11.04
C LYS A 37 12.39 -1.92 10.33
N ASN A 38 12.75 -1.36 9.18
CA ASN A 38 11.94 -0.44 8.39
C ASN A 38 11.40 -1.09 7.11
N ARG A 39 11.51 -2.42 6.98
CA ARG A 39 10.98 -3.18 5.86
C ARG A 39 9.64 -3.81 6.25
N PRO A 40 8.65 -3.86 5.33
CA PRO A 40 7.37 -4.52 5.60
C PRO A 40 7.53 -5.97 6.08
N GLN A 41 8.51 -6.69 5.53
CA GLN A 41 8.78 -8.10 5.83
C GLN A 41 9.26 -8.34 7.26
N ALA A 42 9.73 -7.31 7.98
CA ALA A 42 10.08 -7.46 9.39
C ALA A 42 8.85 -7.57 10.31
N TYR A 43 7.66 -7.23 9.81
CA TYR A 43 6.41 -7.24 10.57
C TYR A 43 5.38 -8.21 10.00
N ILE A 44 5.38 -8.40 8.67
CA ILE A 44 4.47 -9.31 7.99
C ILE A 44 5.28 -10.13 6.99
N ASP A 45 5.49 -11.39 7.33
CA ASP A 45 6.10 -12.36 6.43
C ASP A 45 5.27 -12.51 5.15
N ASP A 46 5.97 -12.69 4.03
CA ASP A 46 5.37 -12.83 2.69
C ASP A 46 4.44 -11.68 2.24
N SER A 47 4.67 -10.45 2.76
CA SER A 47 3.96 -9.25 2.33
C SER A 47 4.01 -9.10 0.79
N LYS A 48 2.87 -8.88 0.14
CA LYS A 48 2.75 -8.76 -1.33
C LYS A 48 2.64 -7.33 -1.84
N THR A 49 2.06 -6.43 -1.06
CA THR A 49 1.80 -5.04 -1.44
C THR A 49 1.86 -4.15 -0.22
N VAL A 50 2.45 -2.97 -0.35
CA VAL A 50 2.34 -1.87 0.60
C VAL A 50 1.32 -0.87 0.07
N ILE A 51 0.31 -0.54 0.88
CA ILE A 51 -0.66 0.53 0.59
C ILE A 51 -0.27 1.75 1.41
N VAL A 52 0.03 2.85 0.73
CA VAL A 52 0.42 4.12 1.34
C VAL A 52 -0.78 5.05 1.32
N ILE A 53 -1.12 5.65 2.45
CA ILE A 53 -2.20 6.63 2.59
C ILE A 53 -1.62 7.96 3.08
N GLY A 54 -2.09 9.06 2.53
CA GLY A 54 -1.72 10.42 2.92
C GLY A 54 -2.94 11.27 3.20
N PHE A 55 -2.87 12.06 4.27
CA PHE A 55 -3.85 13.06 4.64
C PHE A 55 -3.17 14.43 4.62
N HIS A 56 -3.80 15.40 3.97
CA HIS A 56 -3.43 16.81 4.05
C HIS A 56 -4.01 17.40 5.34
N LEU A 57 -3.19 18.10 6.11
CA LEU A 57 -3.54 18.71 7.40
C LEU A 57 -3.91 20.19 7.22
#